data_AF-A0A0P1KVT7-F1
#
_entry.id   AF-A0A0P1KVT7-F1
#
_cell.length_a   1.000
_cell.length_b   1.000
_cell.length_c   1.000
_cell.angle_alpha   90.00
_cell.angle_beta   90.00
_cell.angle_gamma   90.00
#
_symmetry.space_group_name_H-M   'P 1'
#
loop_
_entity.id
_entity.type
_entity.pdbx_description
1 polymer ?
#
loop_
_entity_poly.entity_id
_entity_poly.type
_entity_poly.pdbx_seq_one_letter_code
_entity_poly.pdbx_strand_id
1 'polypeptide(L)'
;MPQTITSIVKMGDFILRSPALSKVVVPVAQQFVKFAGYRQLGLKFDDIIAEENDIAQTALRRIPEDEGYARAFRMIRAHQSELTHHLLPKSQWVKPEEDTLYLTPYLLEAEAEAKEREELDNLQLTTK
;
A
#
# COMPACT_ATOMS: atom_id res chain seq x y z
N MET A 1 10.58 -11.68 11.11
CA MET A 1 9.83 -10.43 11.26
C MET A 1 8.92 -10.28 10.05
N PRO A 2 7.67 -9.83 10.21
CA PRO A 2 6.84 -9.43 9.08
C PRO A 2 7.57 -8.38 8.23
N GLN A 3 7.32 -8.34 6.92
CA GLN A 3 7.94 -7.36 6.03
C GLN A 3 7.36 -5.97 6.31
N THR A 4 8.23 -4.96 6.44
CA THR A 4 7.83 -3.54 6.55
C THR A 4 7.70 -2.90 5.18
N ILE A 5 6.86 -1.87 5.06
CA ILE A 5 6.68 -1.09 3.82
C ILE A 5 8.00 -0.46 3.39
N THR A 6 8.80 0.04 4.34
CA THR A 6 10.14 0.60 4.10
C THR A 6 11.06 -0.41 3.42
N SER A 7 11.03 -1.68 3.84
CA SER A 7 11.82 -2.75 3.22
C SER A 7 11.35 -3.05 1.79
N ILE A 8 10.03 -3.09 1.59
CA ILE A 8 9.39 -3.32 0.28
C ILE A 8 9.76 -2.20 -0.70
N VAL A 9 9.61 -0.94 -0.29
CA VAL A 9 9.93 0.24 -1.11
C VAL A 9 11.41 0.24 -1.47
N LYS A 10 12.31 -0.01 -0.51
CA LYS A 10 13.75 -0.10 -0.78
C LYS A 10 14.10 -1.17 -1.82
N MET A 11 13.45 -2.33 -1.76
CA MET A 11 13.64 -3.39 -2.75
C MET A 11 13.05 -3.03 -4.11
N GLY A 12 11.85 -2.45 -4.13
CA GLY A 12 11.17 -1.97 -5.33
C GLY A 12 11.99 -0.92 -6.06
N ASP A 13 12.47 0.09 -5.34
CA ASP A 13 13.32 1.15 -5.88
C ASP A 13 14.63 0.61 -6.46
N PHE A 14 15.23 -0.39 -5.81
CA PHE A 14 16.43 -1.05 -6.34
C PHE A 14 16.15 -1.73 -7.69
N ILE A 15 15.02 -2.44 -7.82
CA ILE A 15 14.60 -3.08 -9.06
C ILE A 15 14.32 -2.03 -10.14
N LEU A 16 13.55 -0.99 -9.81
CA LEU A 16 13.15 0.06 -10.75
C LEU A 16 14.36 0.87 -11.26
N ARG A 17 15.34 1.13 -10.39
CA ARG A 17 16.59 1.82 -10.74
C ARG A 17 17.50 0.97 -11.64
N SER A 18 17.40 -0.35 -11.58
CA SER A 18 18.21 -1.26 -12.41
C SER A 18 17.54 -1.51 -13.77
N PRO A 19 18.12 -1.05 -14.90
CA PRO A 19 17.47 -1.18 -16.22
C PRO A 19 17.26 -2.63 -16.66
N ALA A 20 18.15 -3.53 -16.26
CA ALA A 20 18.04 -4.96 -16.59
C ALA A 20 16.90 -5.62 -15.82
N LEU A 21 16.80 -5.35 -14.51
CA LEU A 21 15.74 -5.92 -13.68
C LEU A 21 14.38 -5.32 -14.00
N SER A 22 14.31 -3.99 -14.15
CA SER A 22 13.06 -3.27 -14.45
C SER A 22 12.40 -3.80 -15.73
N LYS A 23 13.16 -4.01 -16.82
CA LYS A 23 12.63 -4.54 -18.09
C LYS A 23 12.02 -5.94 -17.99
N VAL A 24 12.48 -6.76 -17.05
CA VAL A 24 11.99 -8.13 -16.87
C VAL A 24 10.88 -8.19 -15.82
N VAL A 25 11.07 -7.52 -14.67
CA VAL A 25 10.20 -7.65 -13.50
C VAL A 25 8.95 -6.78 -13.64
N VAL A 26 9.03 -5.58 -14.23
CA VAL A 26 7.86 -4.67 -14.33
C VAL A 26 6.72 -5.27 -15.16
N PRO A 27 6.94 -5.89 -16.34
CA PRO A 27 5.86 -6.54 -17.08
C PRO A 27 5.22 -7.71 -16.30
N VAL A 28 6.03 -8.47 -15.57
CA VAL A 28 5.55 -9.54 -14.69
C VAL A 28 4.69 -8.97 -13.57
N ALA A 29 5.13 -7.89 -12.93
CA ALA A 29 4.37 -7.20 -11.89
C ALA A 29 3.05 -6.63 -12.40
N GLN A 30 3.03 -6.02 -13.59
CA GLN A 30 1.81 -5.54 -14.24
C GLN A 30 0.81 -6.67 -14.49
N GLN A 31 1.29 -7.82 -14.95
CA GLN A 31 0.43 -8.99 -15.19
C GLN A 31 -0.05 -9.62 -13.87
N PHE A 32 0.80 -9.66 -12.85
CA PHE A 32 0.43 -10.08 -11.49
C PHE A 32 -0.70 -9.23 -10.94
N VAL A 33 -0.56 -7.90 -10.99
CA VAL A 33 -1.60 -6.95 -10.55
C VAL A 33 -2.90 -7.13 -11.32
N LYS A 34 -2.83 -7.34 -12.64
CA LYS A 34 -4.01 -7.62 -13.46
C LYS A 34 -4.74 -8.90 -13.02
N PHE A 35 -4.01 -9.96 -12.69
CA PHE A 35 -4.59 -11.22 -12.24
C PHE A 35 -5.07 -11.20 -10.79
N ALA A 36 -4.53 -10.32 -9.95
CA ALA A 36 -4.99 -10.15 -8.58
C ALA A 36 -6.46 -9.69 -8.47
N GLY A 37 -7.01 -9.06 -9.52
CA GLY A 37 -8.45 -8.85 -9.66
C GLY A 37 -9.08 -7.75 -8.79
N TYR A 38 -8.37 -7.21 -7.79
CA TYR A 38 -8.92 -6.18 -6.89
C TYR A 38 -9.46 -4.94 -7.60
N ARG A 39 -8.86 -4.54 -8.74
CA ARG A 39 -9.35 -3.43 -9.57
C ARG A 39 -10.74 -3.67 -10.15
N GLN A 40 -11.13 -4.94 -10.36
CA GLN A 40 -12.45 -5.34 -10.85
C GLN A 40 -13.54 -5.23 -9.76
N LEU A 41 -13.14 -5.25 -8.49
CA LEU A 41 -13.98 -4.93 -7.33
C LEU A 41 -13.99 -3.43 -7.01
N GLY A 42 -13.24 -2.63 -7.76
CA GLY A 42 -13.19 -1.18 -7.61
C GLY A 42 -12.30 -0.71 -6.46
N LEU A 43 -11.35 -1.53 -6.02
CA LEU A 43 -10.34 -1.22 -5.00
C LEU A 43 -9.04 -0.70 -5.64
N LYS A 44 -8.30 0.09 -4.88
CA LYS A 44 -6.87 0.39 -5.12
C LYS A 44 -6.00 -0.56 -4.29
N PHE A 45 -4.73 -0.69 -4.64
CA PHE A 45 -3.80 -1.56 -3.92
C PHE A 45 -3.72 -1.24 -2.41
N ASP A 46 -3.61 0.04 -2.07
CA ASP A 46 -3.52 0.51 -0.68
C ASP A 46 -4.79 0.20 0.16
N ASP A 47 -5.93 -0.09 -0.48
CA ASP A 47 -7.15 -0.49 0.23
C ASP A 47 -7.06 -1.93 0.80
N ILE A 48 -6.09 -2.73 0.35
CA ILE A 48 -5.91 -4.16 0.71
C ILE A 48 -4.92 -4.34 1.87
N ILE A 49 -4.21 -3.27 2.24
CA ILE A 49 -3.23 -3.31 3.34
C ILE A 49 -3.97 -3.56 4.66
N ALA A 50 -3.50 -4.54 5.43
CA ALA A 50 -4.07 -4.88 6.74
C ALA A 50 -3.91 -3.70 7.72
N GLU A 51 -5.01 -3.27 8.33
CA GLU A 51 -5.07 -2.05 9.14
C GLU A 51 -5.01 -2.32 10.66
N GLU A 52 -4.97 -3.58 11.09
CA GLU A 52 -4.98 -4.01 12.50
C GLU A 52 -3.60 -3.88 13.17
N ASN A 53 -2.92 -2.75 12.97
CA ASN A 53 -1.64 -2.42 13.59
C ASN A 53 -1.47 -0.90 13.77
N ASP A 54 -0.63 -0.49 14.73
CA ASP A 54 -0.47 0.91 15.12
C ASP A 54 0.06 1.81 13.99
N ILE A 55 0.90 1.27 13.10
CA ILE A 55 1.46 1.98 11.95
C ILE A 55 0.35 2.33 10.95
N ALA A 56 -0.46 1.34 10.56
CA ALA A 56 -1.55 1.53 9.63
C ALA A 56 -2.65 2.42 10.22
N GLN A 57 -2.99 2.26 11.50
CA GLN A 57 -3.92 3.16 12.19
C GLN A 57 -3.39 4.60 12.25
N THR A 58 -2.09 4.79 12.46
CA THR A 58 -1.47 6.12 12.42
C THR A 58 -1.52 6.73 11.03
N ALA A 59 -1.20 5.96 9.99
CA ALA A 59 -1.29 6.40 8.61
C ALA A 59 -2.73 6.79 8.21
N LEU A 60 -3.74 5.97 8.56
CA LEU A 60 -5.14 6.23 8.28
C LEU A 60 -5.70 7.47 9.02
N ARG A 61 -5.13 7.86 10.16
CA ARG A 61 -5.50 9.13 10.82
C ARG A 61 -4.90 10.36 10.15
N ARG A 62 -3.83 10.20 9.36
CA ARG A 62 -3.09 11.31 8.71
C ARG A 62 -3.56 11.60 7.29
N ILE A 63 -4.23 10.65 6.63
CA ILE A 63 -4.73 10.89 5.27
C ILE A 63 -5.75 12.04 5.25
N PRO A 64 -5.85 12.77 4.13
CA PRO A 64 -6.89 13.76 3.92
C PRO A 64 -8.30 13.17 4.05
N GLU A 65 -9.23 13.97 4.53
CA GLU A 65 -10.60 13.53 4.83
C GLU A 65 -11.34 13.03 3.57
N ASP A 66 -11.12 13.69 2.42
CA ASP A 66 -11.67 13.31 1.12
C ASP A 66 -11.17 11.95 0.65
N GLU A 67 -9.87 11.65 0.79
CA GLU A 67 -9.32 10.32 0.53
C GLU A 67 -9.87 9.27 1.51
N GLY A 68 -10.05 9.64 2.78
CA GLY A 68 -10.69 8.79 3.79
C GLY A 68 -12.11 8.38 3.41
N TYR A 69 -12.95 9.33 3.00
CA TYR A 69 -14.30 9.04 2.52
C TYR A 69 -14.29 8.22 1.22
N ALA A 70 -13.41 8.56 0.27
CA ALA A 70 -13.30 7.82 -0.99
C ALA A 70 -12.88 6.36 -0.75
N ARG A 71 -11.93 6.12 0.18
CA ARG A 71 -11.53 4.77 0.62
C ARG A 71 -12.70 4.01 1.22
N ALA A 72 -13.41 4.60 2.18
CA ALA A 72 -14.56 3.96 2.83
C ALA A 72 -15.63 3.54 1.80
N PHE A 73 -15.93 4.41 0.84
CA PHE A 73 -16.85 4.10 -0.26
C PHE A 73 -16.37 2.92 -1.12
N ARG A 74 -15.09 2.90 -1.52
CA ARG A 74 -14.52 1.77 -2.29
C ARG A 74 -14.62 0.46 -1.54
N MET A 75 -14.30 0.45 -0.24
CA MET A 75 -14.38 -0.73 0.60
C MET A 75 -15.82 -1.24 0.73
N ILE A 76 -16.78 -0.39 1.07
CA ILE A 76 -18.20 -0.78 1.19
C ILE A 76 -18.71 -1.37 -0.13
N ARG A 77 -18.40 -0.71 -1.26
CA ARG A 77 -18.78 -1.18 -2.59
C ARG A 77 -18.16 -2.55 -2.92
N ALA A 78 -16.89 -2.76 -2.59
CA ALA A 78 -16.22 -4.04 -2.82
C ALA A 78 -16.86 -5.16 -2.02
N HIS A 79 -17.15 -4.94 -0.73
CA HIS A 79 -17.87 -5.91 0.11
C HIS A 79 -19.25 -6.25 -0.47
N GLN A 80 -20.01 -5.25 -0.92
CA GLN A 80 -21.32 -5.46 -1.54
C GLN A 80 -21.20 -6.27 -2.84
N SER A 81 -20.22 -5.98 -3.68
CA SER A 81 -19.98 -6.70 -4.94
C SER A 81 -19.64 -8.17 -4.66
N GLU A 82 -18.70 -8.40 -3.74
CA GLU A 82 -18.23 -9.73 -3.37
C GLU A 82 -19.33 -10.57 -2.71
N LEU A 83 -20.12 -9.98 -1.81
CA LEU A 83 -21.28 -10.64 -1.19
C LEU A 83 -22.27 -11.19 -2.23
N THR A 84 -22.44 -10.48 -3.33
CA THR A 84 -23.33 -10.92 -4.41
C THR A 84 -22.64 -11.86 -5.40
N HIS A 85 -21.35 -12.14 -5.24
CA HIS A 85 -20.51 -12.87 -6.19
C HIS A 85 -20.52 -12.26 -7.62
N HIS A 86 -20.63 -10.94 -7.71
CA HIS A 86 -20.53 -10.20 -8.97
C HIS A 86 -19.28 -9.32 -8.99
N LEU A 87 -18.71 -9.14 -10.17
CA LEU A 87 -17.75 -8.09 -10.43
C LEU A 87 -18.48 -6.79 -10.76
N LEU A 88 -17.82 -5.65 -10.55
CA LEU A 88 -18.36 -4.38 -11.01
C LEU A 88 -18.44 -4.35 -12.55
N PRO A 89 -19.31 -3.51 -13.14
CA PRO A 89 -19.26 -3.23 -14.56
C PRO A 89 -17.87 -2.72 -14.99
N LYS A 90 -17.40 -3.12 -16.18
CA LYS A 90 -16.04 -2.77 -16.67
C LYS A 90 -15.74 -1.26 -16.67
N SER A 91 -16.75 -0.41 -16.81
CA SER A 91 -16.60 1.05 -16.76
C SER A 91 -16.27 1.59 -15.37
N GLN A 92 -16.52 0.81 -14.32
CA GLN A 92 -16.28 1.16 -12.92
C GLN A 92 -15.03 0.50 -12.34
N TRP A 93 -14.30 -0.28 -13.15
CA TRP A 93 -13.04 -0.85 -12.74
C TRP A 93 -12.00 0.25 -12.56
N VAL A 94 -11.20 0.15 -11.49
CA VAL A 94 -10.09 1.08 -11.25
C VAL A 94 -9.10 0.93 -12.39
N LYS A 95 -8.78 2.03 -13.06
CA LYS A 95 -7.79 2.01 -14.13
C LYS A 95 -6.37 1.97 -13.57
N PRO A 96 -5.38 1.47 -14.34
CA PRO A 96 -3.99 1.46 -13.88
C PRO A 96 -3.46 2.83 -13.46
N GLU A 97 -3.95 3.91 -14.06
CA GLU A 97 -3.53 5.29 -13.76
C GLU A 97 -4.18 5.83 -12.47
N GLU A 98 -5.34 5.30 -12.10
CA GLU A 98 -6.09 5.69 -10.90
C GLU A 98 -5.62 4.91 -9.65
N ASP A 99 -4.94 3.78 -9.84
CA ASP A 99 -4.40 2.92 -8.79
C ASP A 99 -3.11 3.49 -8.19
N THR A 100 -3.28 4.63 -7.53
CA THR A 100 -2.22 5.38 -6.85
C THR A 100 -1.99 4.88 -5.42
N LEU A 101 -0.73 4.96 -4.98
CA LEU A 101 -0.30 4.61 -3.62
C LEU A 101 -0.55 5.79 -2.66
N TYR A 102 -1.82 6.06 -2.34
CA TYR A 102 -2.22 7.24 -1.56
C TYR A 102 -1.93 7.12 -0.05
N LEU A 103 -1.86 5.91 0.50
CA LEU A 103 -1.62 5.62 1.92
C LEU A 103 -0.14 5.31 2.20
N THR A 104 0.57 4.73 1.22
CA THR A 104 1.98 4.33 1.33
C THR A 104 2.91 5.44 1.87
N PRO A 105 2.81 6.73 1.46
CA PRO A 105 3.66 7.79 2.00
C PRO A 105 3.49 7.97 3.52
N TYR A 106 2.25 7.88 4.03
CA TYR A 106 1.94 7.99 5.45
C TYR A 106 2.38 6.75 6.24
N LEU A 107 2.36 5.57 5.61
CA LEU A 107 2.91 4.35 6.19
C LEU A 107 4.43 4.46 6.37
N LEU A 108 5.14 4.96 5.36
CA LEU A 108 6.59 5.16 5.44
C LEU A 108 6.98 6.17 6.53
N GLU A 109 6.23 7.27 6.65
CA GLU A 109 6.43 8.25 7.72
C GLU A 109 6.24 7.63 9.11
N ALA A 110 5.13 6.91 9.32
CA ALA A 110 4.84 6.25 10.59
C ALA A 110 5.86 5.15 10.93
N GLU A 111 6.32 4.37 9.95
CA GLU A 111 7.39 3.37 10.16
C GLU A 111 8.73 4.03 10.50
N ALA A 112 9.08 5.15 9.86
CA ALA A 112 10.30 5.88 10.13
C ALA A 112 10.32 6.45 11.55
N GLU A 113 9.21 7.06 11.98
CA GLU A 113 9.05 7.56 13.36
C GLU A 113 9.16 6.44 14.40
N ALA A 114 8.47 5.32 14.16
CA ALA A 114 8.50 4.18 15.08
C ALA A 114 9.91 3.59 15.20
N LYS A 115 10.62 3.51 14.08
CA LYS A 115 12.01 3.03 14.02
C LYS A 115 12.98 3.98 14.71
N GLU A 116 12.87 5.28 14.46
CA GLU A 116 13.70 6.29 15.14
C GLU A 116 13.50 6.23 16.65
N ARG A 117 12.25 6.12 17.10
CA ARG A 117 11.93 5.96 18.52
C ARG A 117 12.60 4.71 19.13
N GLU A 118 12.51 3.57 18.45
CA GLU A 118 13.16 2.34 18.89
C GLU A 118 14.69 2.47 18.95
N GLU A 119 15.30 3.13 17.98
CA GLU A 119 16.75 3.38 17.94
C GLU A 119 17.21 4.30 19.09
N LEU A 120 16.42 5.33 19.40
CA LEU A 120 16.69 6.25 20.51
C LEU A 120 16.50 5.59 21.88
N ASP A 121 15.45 4.77 22.04
CA ASP A 121 15.18 4.05 23.28
C ASP A 121 16.29 3.01 23.60
N ASN A 122 16.98 2.50 22.58
CA ASN A 122 18.06 1.50 22.70
C ASN A 122 19.47 2.09 22.52
N LEU A 123 19.63 3.41 22.59
CA LEU A 123 20.90 4.09 22.36
C LEU A 123 21.98 3.65 23.39
N GLN A 124 23.11 3.13 22.91
CA GLN A 124 24.24 2.77 23.76
C GLN A 124 25.26 3.91 23.84
N LEU A 125 25.53 4.40 25.05
CA LEU A 125 26.56 5.41 25.28
C LEU A 125 27.93 4.73 25.33
N THR A 126 28.80 5.06 24.38
CA THR A 126 30.22 4.65 24.41
C THR A 126 31.06 5.77 25.01
N THR A 127 31.47 5.61 26.27
CA THR A 127 32.48 6.48 26.90
C THR A 127 33.87 6.13 26.39
N LYS A 128 34.62 7.13 25.92
CA LYS A 128 36.04 7.00 25.53
C LYS A 128 36.93 6.73 26.74
#